data_AF-A0A8J5XXP2-F1
#
_entry.id   AF-A0A8J5XXP2-F1
#
_cell.length_a   1.000
_cell.length_b   1.000
_cell.length_c   1.000
_cell.angle_alpha   90.00
_cell.angle_beta   90.00
_cell.angle_gamma   90.00
#
_symmetry.space_group_name_H-M   'P 1'
#
loop_
_entity.id
_entity.type
_entity.pdbx_description
1 polymer ?
#
loop_
_entity_poly.entity_id
_entity_poly.type
_entity_poly.pdbx_seq_one_letter_code
_entity_poly.pdbx_strand_id
1 'polypeptide(L)'
;MSAVCAQQVQHHVLCHEVAAARSPDNRYEDVALCTICGDGESEEDNVILFCDGCNLAVHQVCYGGGAVAIPDGPWYCDRCDPARWAGPADCCLCPANGGAMKRTTDWRWAHVVCALWLPNVSFADPESRDAIDLSGMDERRFGLTCSLCGQQKGACIQCKERKCMRAFHVTCAREHGLHMAEKEHDDWVEFSTYCDKHKPKTGPKRRRKLAA
;
A
#
# COMPACT_ATOMS: atom_id res chain seq x y z
N MET A 1 -41.73 -10.09 -6.93
CA MET A 1 -40.85 -11.02 -7.69
C MET A 1 -40.23 -10.19 -8.79
N SER A 2 -39.10 -9.54 -8.48
CA SER A 2 -38.55 -8.45 -9.29
C SER A 2 -37.27 -8.91 -9.97
N ALA A 3 -37.28 -8.81 -11.29
CA ALA A 3 -36.13 -8.96 -12.16
C ALA A 3 -35.21 -7.75 -12.03
N VAL A 4 -34.05 -7.89 -11.39
CA VAL A 4 -32.93 -6.95 -11.51
C VAL A 4 -31.63 -7.73 -11.35
N CYS A 5 -30.63 -7.38 -12.16
CA CYS A 5 -29.21 -7.74 -12.07
C CYS A 5 -28.72 -8.95 -12.89
N ALA A 6 -29.14 -9.01 -14.15
CA ALA A 6 -28.35 -9.66 -15.22
C ALA A 6 -27.31 -8.68 -15.82
N GLN A 7 -26.62 -7.91 -14.95
CA GLN A 7 -25.68 -6.85 -15.36
C GLN A 7 -24.29 -6.98 -14.71
N GLN A 8 -23.94 -8.19 -14.30
CA GLN A 8 -22.81 -8.51 -13.42
C GLN A 8 -21.50 -8.84 -14.15
N VAL A 9 -21.26 -8.30 -15.36
CA VAL A 9 -20.08 -8.67 -16.18
C VAL A 9 -19.37 -7.48 -16.86
N GLN A 10 -19.63 -6.22 -16.46
CA GLN A 10 -19.03 -5.06 -17.16
C GLN A 10 -18.15 -4.12 -16.32
N HIS A 11 -17.79 -4.49 -15.09
CA HIS A 11 -16.87 -3.68 -14.25
C HIS A 11 -15.42 -4.24 -14.15
N HIS A 12 -15.02 -5.11 -15.08
CA HIS A 12 -13.69 -5.75 -15.11
C HIS A 12 -12.60 -4.93 -15.85
N VAL A 13 -12.91 -3.72 -16.34
CA VAL A 13 -12.07 -3.04 -17.37
C VAL A 13 -11.20 -1.88 -16.84
N LEU A 14 -11.28 -1.52 -15.55
CA LEU A 14 -10.51 -0.37 -15.03
C LEU A 14 -9.19 -0.70 -14.30
N CYS A 15 -8.82 -1.98 -14.18
CA CYS A 15 -7.52 -2.38 -13.62
C CYS A 15 -6.41 -2.56 -14.66
N HIS A 16 -6.68 -2.36 -15.96
CA HIS A 16 -5.74 -2.69 -17.04
C HIS A 16 -4.62 -1.66 -17.29
N GLU A 17 -4.67 -0.45 -16.74
CA GLU A 17 -3.71 0.61 -17.17
C GLU A 17 -2.41 0.69 -16.35
N VAL A 18 -2.25 -0.10 -15.28
CA VAL A 18 -0.99 -0.14 -14.50
C VAL A 18 -0.07 -1.32 -14.84
N ALA A 19 -0.43 -2.17 -15.81
CA ALA A 19 0.33 -3.37 -16.17
C ALA A 19 1.11 -3.29 -17.51
N ALA A 20 1.19 -2.13 -18.17
CA ALA A 20 1.76 -2.01 -19.52
C ALA A 20 3.29 -1.82 -19.57
N ALA A 21 4.04 -2.59 -18.77
CA ALA A 21 5.48 -2.69 -18.91
C ALA A 21 5.99 -4.13 -18.63
N ARG A 22 5.54 -5.13 -19.40
CA ARG A 22 6.16 -6.47 -19.44
C ARG A 22 5.81 -7.21 -20.74
N SER A 23 6.82 -7.90 -21.30
CA SER A 23 6.92 -8.55 -22.63
C SER A 23 5.69 -9.28 -23.21
N PRO A 24 5.59 -9.39 -24.55
CA PRO A 24 4.39 -9.88 -25.26
C PRO A 24 4.26 -11.41 -25.37
N ASP A 25 4.92 -12.20 -24.52
CA ASP A 25 4.96 -13.68 -24.67
C ASP A 25 4.66 -14.44 -23.37
N ASN A 26 3.81 -13.90 -22.49
CA ASN A 26 3.29 -14.66 -21.36
C ASN A 26 1.77 -14.71 -21.44
N ARG A 27 1.21 -15.92 -21.46
CA ARG A 27 -0.23 -16.17 -21.46
C ARG A 27 -0.75 -15.72 -20.10
N TYR A 28 -1.34 -14.53 -20.07
CA TYR A 28 -1.73 -13.76 -18.89
C TYR A 28 -2.59 -14.57 -17.91
N GLU A 29 -1.99 -15.03 -16.82
CA GLU A 29 -2.72 -15.17 -15.57
C GLU A 29 -2.88 -13.76 -15.01
N ASP A 30 -4.12 -13.31 -14.84
CA ASP A 30 -4.46 -12.10 -14.09
C ASP A 30 -4.04 -12.31 -12.62
N VAL A 31 -2.75 -12.17 -12.35
CA VAL A 31 -2.20 -12.30 -10.99
C VAL A 31 -2.66 -11.11 -10.17
N ALA A 32 -3.54 -11.37 -9.22
CA ALA A 32 -3.95 -10.35 -8.26
C ALA A 32 -2.75 -9.94 -7.40
N LEU A 33 -2.51 -8.64 -7.31
CA LEU A 33 -1.41 -8.09 -6.53
C LEU A 33 -1.94 -7.47 -5.26
N CYS A 34 -1.26 -7.75 -4.15
CA CYS A 34 -1.52 -7.07 -2.90
C CYS A 34 -1.22 -5.57 -3.03
N THR A 35 -2.22 -4.74 -2.77
CA THR A 35 -2.12 -3.29 -2.87
C THR A 35 -1.20 -2.67 -1.82
N ILE A 36 -0.66 -3.43 -0.86
CA ILE A 36 0.26 -2.94 0.19
C ILE A 36 1.72 -3.25 -0.17
N CYS A 37 2.08 -4.51 -0.41
CA CYS A 37 3.45 -4.90 -0.74
C CYS A 37 3.74 -4.92 -2.26
N GLY A 38 2.71 -5.08 -3.10
CA GLY A 38 2.85 -5.20 -4.55
C GLY A 38 3.19 -6.60 -5.05
N ASP A 39 3.18 -7.60 -4.16
CA ASP A 39 3.41 -9.01 -4.49
C ASP A 39 2.10 -9.76 -4.79
N GLY A 40 2.16 -10.79 -5.62
CA GLY A 40 1.06 -11.68 -5.97
C GLY A 40 1.21 -13.10 -5.40
N GLU A 41 2.32 -13.42 -4.73
CA GLU A 41 2.50 -14.72 -4.07
C GLU A 41 1.46 -14.90 -2.95
N SER A 42 0.68 -15.98 -2.98
CA SER A 42 -0.39 -16.25 -2.02
C SER A 42 -0.16 -17.62 -1.38
N GLU A 43 0.13 -17.63 -0.08
CA GLU A 43 0.43 -18.83 0.70
C GLU A 43 -0.74 -19.21 1.62
N GLU A 44 -0.81 -20.46 2.09
CA GLU A 44 -1.95 -20.97 2.88
C GLU A 44 -2.20 -20.17 4.16
N ASP A 45 -1.15 -19.68 4.82
CA ASP A 45 -1.18 -18.87 6.04
C ASP A 45 -1.12 -17.36 5.76
N ASN A 46 -0.99 -16.95 4.50
CA ASN A 46 -0.92 -15.55 4.10
C ASN A 46 -1.57 -15.30 2.73
N VAL A 47 -2.81 -15.77 2.54
CA VAL A 47 -3.54 -15.57 1.28
C VAL A 47 -3.83 -14.10 0.96
N ILE A 48 -4.08 -13.81 -0.31
CA ILE A 48 -4.66 -12.52 -0.75
C ILE A 48 -6.18 -12.54 -0.55
N LEU A 49 -6.68 -11.64 0.29
CA LEU A 49 -8.10 -11.38 0.50
C LEU A 49 -8.62 -10.33 -0.49
N PHE A 50 -9.88 -10.46 -0.89
CA PHE A 50 -10.60 -9.49 -1.72
C PHE A 50 -11.80 -8.94 -0.97
N CYS A 51 -11.86 -7.62 -0.84
CA CYS A 51 -12.99 -6.98 -0.17
C CYS A 51 -14.24 -7.04 -1.07
N ASP A 52 -15.32 -7.65 -0.60
CA ASP A 52 -16.59 -7.76 -1.33
C ASP A 52 -17.24 -6.40 -1.66
N GLY A 53 -16.96 -5.37 -0.86
CA GLY A 53 -17.49 -4.01 -1.07
C GLY A 53 -16.73 -3.14 -2.09
N CYS A 54 -15.45 -3.38 -2.34
CA CYS A 54 -14.64 -2.49 -3.19
C CYS A 54 -13.52 -3.15 -4.00
N ASN A 55 -13.46 -4.49 -3.98
CA ASN A 55 -12.45 -5.31 -4.65
C ASN A 55 -11.00 -4.99 -4.25
N LEU A 56 -10.78 -4.50 -3.03
CA LEU A 56 -9.44 -4.29 -2.48
C LEU A 56 -8.74 -5.65 -2.30
N ALA A 57 -7.61 -5.84 -2.96
CA ALA A 57 -6.74 -7.01 -2.81
C ALA A 57 -5.59 -6.74 -1.82
N VAL A 58 -5.51 -7.53 -0.75
CA VAL A 58 -4.44 -7.42 0.27
C VAL A 58 -4.09 -8.79 0.85
N HIS A 59 -2.82 -9.02 1.16
CA HIS A 59 -2.45 -10.15 2.00
C HIS A 59 -3.00 -10.00 3.41
N GLN A 60 -3.37 -11.13 4.03
CA GLN A 60 -3.81 -11.19 5.43
C GLN A 60 -2.82 -10.47 6.35
N VAL A 61 -1.53 -10.84 6.31
CA VAL A 61 -0.50 -10.25 7.16
C VAL A 61 -0.24 -8.78 6.78
N CYS A 62 -0.35 -8.41 5.50
CA CYS A 62 -0.14 -7.02 5.08
C CYS A 62 -1.21 -6.06 5.61
N TYR A 63 -2.45 -6.52 5.77
CA TYR A 63 -3.54 -5.68 6.28
C TYR A 63 -3.75 -5.83 7.79
N GLY A 64 -3.06 -6.77 8.45
CA GLY A 64 -3.11 -7.00 9.88
C GLY A 64 -4.18 -8.01 10.32
N GLY A 65 -4.28 -9.11 9.60
CA GLY A 65 -5.20 -10.23 9.87
C GLY A 65 -4.51 -11.58 9.96
N GLY A 66 -3.19 -11.65 10.10
CA GLY A 66 -2.43 -12.92 10.08
C GLY A 66 -2.85 -13.94 11.16
N ALA A 67 -3.43 -13.47 12.27
CA ALA A 67 -3.97 -14.32 13.34
C ALA A 67 -5.50 -14.52 13.27
N VAL A 68 -6.18 -13.88 12.32
CA VAL A 68 -7.64 -13.94 12.18
C VAL A 68 -7.99 -15.03 11.18
N ALA A 69 -8.77 -16.02 11.61
CA ALA A 69 -9.28 -17.05 10.70
C ALA A 69 -10.04 -16.40 9.55
N ILE A 70 -9.76 -16.85 8.32
CA ILE A 70 -10.48 -16.41 7.12
C ILE A 70 -11.98 -16.69 7.34
N PRO A 71 -12.86 -15.69 7.25
CA PRO A 71 -14.29 -15.92 7.42
C PRO A 71 -14.82 -16.91 6.37
N ASP A 72 -15.74 -17.79 6.74
CA ASP A 72 -16.48 -18.65 5.79
C ASP A 72 -17.47 -17.85 4.90
N GLY A 73 -17.48 -16.51 5.01
CA GLY A 73 -18.42 -15.60 4.37
C GLY A 73 -17.73 -14.35 3.81
N PRO A 74 -18.51 -13.31 3.46
CA PRO A 74 -17.95 -12.13 2.82
C PRO A 74 -16.95 -11.41 3.73
N TRP A 75 -15.87 -10.92 3.14
CA TRP A 75 -14.86 -10.13 3.83
C TRP A 75 -14.93 -8.68 3.38
N TYR A 76 -14.94 -7.76 4.34
CA TYR A 76 -14.94 -6.33 4.10
C TYR A 76 -13.71 -5.68 4.73
N CYS A 77 -13.04 -4.81 3.98
CA CYS A 77 -12.02 -3.93 4.55
C CYS A 77 -12.66 -2.89 5.47
N ASP A 78 -11.86 -2.25 6.32
CA ASP A 78 -12.35 -1.31 7.35
C ASP A 78 -13.19 -0.16 6.79
N ARG A 79 -12.94 0.25 5.53
CA ARG A 79 -13.71 1.29 4.84
C ARG A 79 -15.11 0.81 4.44
N CYS A 80 -15.25 -0.46 4.07
CA CYS A 80 -16.50 -1.03 3.57
C CYS A 80 -17.33 -1.71 4.65
N ASP A 81 -16.71 -2.07 5.79
CA ASP A 81 -17.41 -2.68 6.91
C ASP A 81 -18.32 -1.63 7.60
N PRO A 82 -19.65 -1.77 7.50
CA PRO A 82 -20.60 -0.81 8.07
C PRO A 82 -20.55 -0.77 9.59
N ALA A 83 -20.04 -1.81 10.26
CA ALA A 83 -19.83 -1.82 11.70
C ALA A 83 -18.64 -0.93 12.11
N ARG A 84 -17.69 -0.70 11.19
CA ARG A 84 -16.51 0.13 11.41
C ARG A 84 -16.70 1.56 10.95
N TRP A 85 -17.43 1.76 9.84
CA TRP A 85 -17.55 3.07 9.20
C TRP A 85 -18.70 3.17 8.19
N ALA A 86 -19.29 4.37 8.05
CA ALA A 86 -20.41 4.63 7.12
C ALA A 86 -20.23 5.89 6.25
N GLY A 87 -19.03 6.50 6.22
CA GLY A 87 -18.77 7.78 5.55
C GLY A 87 -17.71 7.72 4.45
N PRO A 88 -17.27 8.88 3.91
CA PRO A 88 -16.08 8.95 3.07
C PRO A 88 -14.80 8.74 3.91
N ALA A 89 -13.84 7.99 3.37
CA ALA A 89 -12.55 7.76 4.00
C ALA A 89 -11.44 8.27 3.09
N ASP A 90 -10.90 9.46 3.42
CA ASP A 90 -9.79 10.08 2.71
C ASP A 90 -8.50 9.94 3.52
N CYS A 91 -7.41 9.58 2.84
CA CYS A 91 -6.11 9.49 3.49
C CYS A 91 -5.64 10.88 3.94
N CYS A 92 -5.30 11.04 5.23
CA CYS A 92 -4.75 12.28 5.76
C CYS A 92 -3.26 12.48 5.42
N LEU A 93 -2.60 11.47 4.84
CA LEU A 93 -1.17 11.46 4.54
C LEU A 93 -0.85 11.66 3.05
N CYS A 94 -1.84 11.59 2.15
CA CYS A 94 -1.63 11.80 0.71
C CYS A 94 -2.94 12.18 0.00
N PRO A 95 -2.89 12.66 -1.26
CA PRO A 95 -4.09 13.02 -2.01
C PRO A 95 -4.79 11.84 -2.71
N ALA A 96 -4.24 10.63 -2.63
CA ALA A 96 -4.76 9.47 -3.37
C ALA A 96 -6.05 8.92 -2.76
N ASN A 97 -6.95 8.45 -3.62
CA ASN A 97 -8.23 7.83 -3.24
C ASN A 97 -8.11 6.29 -3.26
N GLY A 98 -9.00 5.60 -2.55
CA GLY A 98 -9.07 4.13 -2.57
C GLY A 98 -7.93 3.46 -1.80
N GLY A 99 -7.53 2.25 -2.17
CA GLY A 99 -6.45 1.50 -1.51
C GLY A 99 -6.77 1.01 -0.09
N ALA A 100 -5.81 0.34 0.54
CA ALA A 100 -5.95 -0.22 1.88
C ALA A 100 -5.75 0.85 2.94
N MET A 101 -6.77 1.07 3.78
CA MET A 101 -6.77 2.10 4.81
C MET A 101 -7.11 1.52 6.19
N LYS A 102 -6.63 2.19 7.23
CA LYS A 102 -6.96 1.96 8.64
C LYS A 102 -7.26 3.30 9.30
N ARG A 103 -7.95 3.28 10.44
CA ARG A 103 -8.14 4.49 11.24
C ARG A 103 -6.85 4.88 11.93
N THR A 104 -6.66 6.17 12.12
CA THR A 104 -5.59 6.72 12.96
C THR A 104 -6.07 6.85 14.41
N THR A 105 -5.13 7.01 15.33
CA THR A 105 -5.41 7.26 16.76
C THR A 105 -6.20 8.55 17.02
N ASP A 106 -6.15 9.48 16.07
CA ASP A 106 -6.92 10.73 16.08
C ASP A 106 -8.17 10.71 15.18
N TRP A 107 -8.68 9.51 14.86
CA TRP A 107 -9.96 9.29 14.16
C TRP A 107 -10.01 9.72 12.69
N ARG A 108 -8.86 10.02 12.08
CA ARG A 108 -8.71 10.19 10.64
C ARG A 108 -8.48 8.83 9.96
N TRP A 109 -8.32 8.85 8.65
CA TRP A 109 -7.97 7.69 7.85
C TRP A 109 -6.58 7.86 7.25
N ALA A 110 -5.82 6.78 7.19
CA ALA A 110 -4.55 6.77 6.50
C ALA A 110 -4.38 5.45 5.74
N HIS A 111 -3.71 5.49 4.59
CA HIS A 111 -3.30 4.28 3.90
C HIS A 111 -2.29 3.51 4.75
N VAL A 112 -2.44 2.18 4.78
CA VAL A 112 -1.45 1.29 5.43
C VAL A 112 -0.07 1.48 4.78
N VAL A 113 0.01 1.59 3.46
CA VAL A 113 1.28 1.85 2.77
C VAL A 113 1.88 3.22 3.13
N CYS A 114 1.08 4.26 3.31
CA CYS A 114 1.59 5.56 3.76
C CYS A 114 2.20 5.45 5.16
N ALA A 115 1.52 4.75 6.07
CA ALA A 115 2.00 4.54 7.44
C ALA A 115 3.31 3.74 7.49
N LEU A 116 3.46 2.72 6.64
CA LEU A 116 4.69 1.90 6.58
C LEU A 116 5.91 2.70 6.12
N TRP A 117 5.75 3.60 5.15
CA TRP A 117 6.87 4.28 4.50
C TRP A 117 7.20 5.65 5.11
N LEU A 118 6.26 6.28 5.81
CA LEU A 118 6.52 7.53 6.52
C LEU A 118 7.28 7.24 7.83
N PRO A 119 8.41 7.91 8.08
CA PRO A 119 9.15 7.67 9.31
C PRO A 119 8.40 8.24 10.52
N ASN A 120 8.59 7.57 11.66
CA ASN A 120 7.93 7.87 12.94
C ASN A 120 6.39 7.78 12.89
N VAL A 121 5.85 7.01 11.94
CA VAL A 121 4.50 6.50 11.99
C VAL A 121 4.56 5.06 12.49
N SER A 122 3.65 4.68 13.37
CA SER A 122 3.54 3.33 13.91
C SER A 122 2.09 2.87 13.92
N PHE A 123 1.89 1.60 14.27
CA PHE A 123 0.56 1.05 14.56
C PHE A 123 0.48 0.85 16.08
N ALA A 124 -0.61 1.29 16.71
CA ALA A 124 -0.80 1.08 18.14
C ALA A 124 -0.92 -0.43 18.46
N ASP A 125 -1.46 -1.21 17.53
CA ASP A 125 -1.36 -2.66 17.51
C ASP A 125 -0.62 -3.13 16.24
N PRO A 126 0.67 -3.50 16.35
CA PRO A 126 1.47 -3.95 15.22
C PRO A 126 0.98 -5.25 14.55
N GLU A 127 0.34 -6.14 15.31
CA GLU A 127 -0.11 -7.44 14.78
C GLU A 127 -1.36 -7.26 13.92
N SER A 128 -2.35 -6.52 14.45
CA SER A 128 -3.57 -6.21 13.71
C SER A 128 -3.44 -5.04 12.71
N ARG A 129 -2.28 -4.37 12.74
CA ARG A 129 -1.99 -3.12 12.01
C ARG A 129 -3.11 -2.09 12.17
N ASP A 130 -3.79 -2.11 13.31
CA ASP A 130 -4.90 -1.20 13.60
C ASP A 130 -4.41 0.03 14.37
N ALA A 131 -5.18 1.11 14.28
CA ALA A 131 -4.91 2.41 14.89
C ALA A 131 -3.51 2.95 14.53
N ILE A 132 -3.41 3.58 13.35
CA ILE A 132 -2.19 4.26 12.90
C ILE A 132 -1.89 5.46 13.82
N ASP A 133 -0.75 5.44 14.50
CA ASP A 133 -0.30 6.54 15.34
C ASP A 133 0.58 7.52 14.56
N LEU A 134 0.14 8.78 14.54
CA LEU A 134 0.80 9.88 13.85
C LEU A 134 1.48 10.87 14.81
N SER A 135 1.41 10.61 16.13
CA SER A 135 1.91 11.53 17.16
C SER A 135 3.41 11.79 17.09
N GLY A 136 4.19 10.85 16.55
CA GLY A 136 5.65 10.96 16.38
C GLY A 136 6.10 11.69 15.11
N MET A 137 5.16 12.13 14.25
CA MET A 137 5.50 12.72 12.97
C MET A 137 6.11 14.12 13.09
N ASP A 138 7.11 14.38 12.26
CA ASP A 138 7.68 15.72 12.08
C ASP A 138 6.76 16.58 11.20
N GLU A 139 6.23 17.67 11.77
CA GLU A 139 5.33 18.62 11.09
C GLU A 139 5.90 19.15 9.77
N ARG A 140 7.23 19.27 9.65
CA ARG A 140 7.88 19.73 8.42
C ARG A 140 7.53 18.86 7.22
N ARG A 141 7.19 17.58 7.43
CA ARG A 141 6.77 16.66 6.35
C ARG A 141 5.46 17.06 5.70
N PHE A 142 4.55 17.66 6.47
CA PHE A 142 3.28 18.20 5.96
C PHE A 142 3.48 19.50 5.19
N GLY A 143 4.58 20.21 5.47
CA GLY A 143 5.00 21.40 4.74
C GLY A 143 5.71 21.14 3.40
N LEU A 144 5.96 19.89 3.03
CA LEU A 144 6.66 19.57 1.77
C LEU A 144 5.69 19.51 0.59
N THR A 145 6.11 20.06 -0.56
CA THR A 145 5.39 19.89 -1.83
C THR A 145 5.88 18.64 -2.55
N CYS A 146 4.96 17.75 -2.91
CA CYS A 146 5.29 16.55 -3.68
C CYS A 146 5.79 16.94 -5.09
N SER A 147 7.00 16.55 -5.44
CA SER A 147 7.62 16.82 -6.73
C SER A 147 7.04 16.03 -7.91
N LEU A 148 6.07 15.14 -7.67
CA LEU A 148 5.39 14.34 -8.68
C LEU A 148 4.00 14.89 -9.01
N CYS A 149 3.18 15.19 -7.99
CA CYS A 149 1.83 15.73 -8.20
C CYS A 149 1.71 17.25 -7.99
N GLY A 150 2.75 17.91 -7.49
CA GLY A 150 2.76 19.36 -7.25
C GLY A 150 1.95 19.84 -6.04
N GLN A 151 1.38 18.93 -5.25
CA GLN A 151 0.50 19.27 -4.12
C GLN A 151 1.22 19.21 -2.77
N GLN A 152 0.76 20.04 -1.83
CA GLN A 152 1.10 20.02 -0.41
C GLN A 152 -0.11 19.50 0.39
N LYS A 153 -0.54 18.26 0.11
CA LYS A 153 -1.73 17.63 0.73
C LYS A 153 -1.33 16.29 1.39
N GLY A 154 -1.10 16.34 2.69
CA GLY A 154 -0.60 15.20 3.47
C GLY A 154 0.89 15.33 3.74
N ALA A 155 1.59 14.22 3.94
CA ALA A 155 2.99 14.20 4.34
C ALA A 155 3.87 13.57 3.25
N CYS A 156 5.05 14.16 3.02
CA CYS A 156 6.01 13.60 2.09
C CYS A 156 7.14 12.82 2.77
N ILE A 157 7.59 11.77 2.08
CA ILE A 157 8.92 11.19 2.21
C ILE A 157 9.89 11.91 1.27
N GLN A 158 11.19 11.71 1.48
CA GLN A 158 12.24 12.37 0.69
C GLN A 158 13.23 11.36 0.13
N CYS A 159 13.87 11.75 -0.98
CA CYS A 159 14.96 10.99 -1.56
C CYS A 159 16.06 10.72 -0.52
N LYS A 160 16.52 9.47 -0.40
CA LYS A 160 17.55 9.05 0.57
C LYS A 160 18.93 9.68 0.31
N GLU A 161 19.21 10.09 -0.93
CA GLU A 161 20.44 10.80 -1.28
C GLU A 161 20.60 12.10 -0.47
N ARG A 162 21.71 12.25 0.26
CA ARG A 162 21.89 13.26 1.33
C ARG A 162 21.73 14.71 0.87
N LYS A 163 22.06 15.01 -0.38
CA LYS A 163 21.98 16.38 -0.95
C LYS A 163 20.71 16.61 -1.77
N CYS A 164 19.82 15.62 -1.84
CA CYS A 164 18.60 15.70 -2.63
C CYS A 164 17.42 16.15 -1.75
N MET A 165 16.77 17.24 -2.14
CA MET A 165 15.59 17.75 -1.43
C MET A 165 14.26 17.32 -2.05
N ARG A 166 14.28 16.46 -3.09
CA ARG A 166 13.04 16.00 -3.73
C ARG A 166 12.20 15.23 -2.72
N ALA A 167 10.96 15.69 -2.58
CA ALA A 167 9.94 15.11 -1.72
C ALA A 167 8.81 14.53 -2.56
N PHE A 168 8.13 13.52 -2.04
CA PHE A 168 7.00 12.88 -2.70
C PHE A 168 6.08 12.21 -1.68
N HIS A 169 4.78 12.15 -1.97
CA HIS A 169 3.88 11.26 -1.24
C HIS A 169 4.28 9.81 -1.52
N VAL A 170 4.05 8.93 -0.54
CA VAL A 170 4.35 7.50 -0.65
C VAL A 170 3.62 6.87 -1.85
N THR A 171 2.32 7.14 -1.99
CA THR A 171 1.50 6.65 -3.10
C THR A 171 1.98 7.17 -4.44
N CYS A 172 2.27 8.47 -4.57
CA CYS A 172 2.83 9.04 -5.81
C CYS A 172 4.17 8.39 -6.19
N ALA A 173 5.05 8.15 -5.22
CA ALA A 173 6.34 7.50 -5.47
C ALA A 173 6.16 6.09 -6.04
N ARG A 174 5.22 5.33 -5.48
CA ARG A 174 4.90 3.97 -5.92
C ARG A 174 4.27 3.97 -7.32
N GLU A 175 3.29 4.82 -7.57
CA GLU A 175 2.61 4.95 -8.87
C GLU A 175 3.56 5.39 -9.99
N HIS A 176 4.53 6.26 -9.69
CA HIS A 176 5.54 6.70 -10.65
C HIS A 176 6.73 5.73 -10.77
N GLY A 177 6.68 4.58 -10.09
CA GLY A 177 7.73 3.57 -10.17
C GLY A 177 9.09 4.05 -9.66
N LEU A 178 9.12 4.96 -8.67
CA LEU A 178 10.37 5.34 -8.01
C LEU A 178 11.00 4.12 -7.33
N HIS A 179 12.32 4.13 -7.19
CA HIS A 179 12.99 3.05 -6.51
C HIS A 179 12.73 3.15 -5.00
N MET A 180 11.90 2.23 -4.52
CA MET A 180 11.50 2.05 -3.13
C MET A 180 12.06 0.71 -2.68
N ALA A 181 12.88 0.71 -1.62
CA ALA A 181 13.54 -0.48 -1.13
C ALA A 181 13.42 -0.59 0.40
N GLU A 182 13.15 -1.81 0.84
CA GLU A 182 13.14 -2.25 2.22
C GLU A 182 14.44 -3.01 2.46
N LYS A 183 15.13 -2.71 3.56
CA LYS A 183 16.35 -3.38 3.93
C LYS A 183 16.26 -3.84 5.37
N GLU A 184 16.23 -5.15 5.54
CA GLU A 184 16.22 -5.78 6.86
C GLU A 184 17.57 -5.61 7.55
N HIS A 185 17.49 -5.23 8.82
CA HIS A 185 18.55 -5.31 9.80
C HIS A 185 18.09 -6.24 10.93
N ASP A 186 19.00 -6.68 11.80
CA ASP A 186 18.69 -7.67 12.84
C ASP A 186 17.50 -7.27 13.73
N ASP A 187 17.34 -5.96 14.01
CA ASP A 187 16.31 -5.44 14.93
C ASP A 187 15.28 -4.51 14.26
N TRP A 188 15.47 -4.11 13.00
CA TRP A 188 14.62 -3.10 12.36
C TRP A 188 14.66 -3.17 10.83
N VAL A 189 13.70 -2.54 10.17
CA VAL A 189 13.64 -2.46 8.70
C VAL A 189 13.88 -1.02 8.24
N GLU A 190 14.84 -0.82 7.36
CA GLU A 190 15.11 0.46 6.73
C GLU A 190 14.30 0.64 5.45
N PHE A 191 13.41 1.64 5.45
CA PHE A 191 12.70 2.06 4.25
C PHE A 191 13.46 3.19 3.56
N SER A 192 13.77 3.01 2.28
CA SER A 192 14.50 3.98 1.48
C SER A 192 13.83 4.22 0.13
N THR A 193 13.70 5.49 -0.25
CA THR A 193 13.16 5.86 -1.56
C THR A 193 14.13 6.79 -2.27
N TYR A 194 14.29 6.60 -3.58
CA TYR A 194 15.18 7.39 -4.42
C TYR A 194 14.41 7.98 -5.59
N CYS A 195 14.68 9.25 -5.90
CA CYS A 195 14.16 9.85 -7.12
C CYS A 195 14.81 9.22 -8.36
N ASP A 196 14.16 9.42 -9.50
CA ASP A 196 14.67 9.20 -10.86
C ASP A 196 16.19 9.43 -11.06
N LYS A 197 16.74 10.52 -10.50
CA LYS A 197 18.16 10.90 -10.66
C LYS A 197 19.12 10.14 -9.76
N HIS A 198 18.64 9.54 -8.68
CA HIS A 198 19.48 8.91 -7.65
C HIS A 198 19.18 7.42 -7.46
N LYS A 199 18.61 6.77 -8.48
CA LYS A 199 18.40 5.31 -8.44
C LYS A 199 19.73 4.59 -8.16
N PRO A 200 19.81 3.75 -7.11
CA PRO A 200 21.02 3.00 -6.79
C PRO A 200 21.47 2.16 -7.98
N LYS A 201 22.77 2.18 -8.29
CA LYS A 201 23.36 1.37 -9.38
C LYS A 201 23.50 -0.10 -9.01
N THR A 202 23.38 -0.42 -7.72
CA THR A 202 23.47 -1.78 -7.21
C THR A 202 22.06 -2.30 -6.96
N GLY A 203 21.56 -3.15 -7.86
CA GLY A 203 20.47 -4.05 -7.48
C GLY A 203 20.94 -4.97 -6.35
N PRO A 204 20.02 -5.55 -5.55
CA PRO A 204 20.38 -6.58 -4.60
C PRO A 204 21.13 -7.69 -5.35
N LYS A 205 22.35 -8.01 -4.91
CA LYS A 205 23.03 -9.22 -5.37
C LYS A 205 22.14 -10.38 -4.95
N ARG A 206 21.34 -10.94 -5.88
CA ARG A 206 20.69 -12.23 -5.68
C ARG A 206 21.80 -13.19 -5.25
N ARG A 207 21.88 -13.50 -3.95
CA ARG A 207 22.71 -14.61 -3.48
C ARG A 207 22.11 -15.82 -4.17
N ARG A 208 22.81 -16.37 -5.17
CA ARG A 208 22.54 -17.73 -5.64
C ARG A 208 22.53 -18.58 -4.37
N LYS A 209 21.38 -19.16 -4.02
CA LYS A 209 21.36 -20.29 -3.08
C LYS A 209 22.39 -21.27 -3.65
N LEU A 210 23.48 -21.51 -2.91
CA LEU A 210 24.26 -22.71 -3.14
C LEU A 210 23.28 -23.85 -2.89
N ALA A 211 22.93 -24.57 -3.95
CA ALA A 211 22.34 -25.88 -3.80
C ALA A 211 23.34 -26.73 -3.02
N ALA A 212 22.82 -27.41 -2.00
CA ALA A 212 23.53 -28.41 -1.22
C ALA A 212 24.09 -29.52 -2.13
#